data_AF-A0A7C1TQ52-F1
#
_entry.id   AF-A0A7C1TQ52-F1
#
_cell.length_a   1.000
_cell.length_b   1.000
_cell.length_c   1.000
_cell.angle_alpha   90.00
_cell.angle_beta   90.00
_cell.angle_gamma   90.00
#
_symmetry.space_group_name_H-M   'P 1'
#
loop_
_entity.id
_entity.type
_entity.pdbx_description
1 polymer ?
#
loop_
_entity_poly.entity_id
_entity_poly.type
_entity_poly.pdbx_seq_one_letter_code
_entity_poly.pdbx_strand_id
1 'polypeptide(L)' 'PLSLEEAYRTLGVSPGASWEEVKKAYKEKISKCHPDKVSHLSEELQDKARELTQRLNETLDIIKSSRGMRSQH' A
#
# COMPACT_ATOMS: atom_id res chain seq x y z
N PRO A 1 9.27 -9.39 -9.32
CA PRO A 1 9.48 -8.19 -8.47
C PRO A 1 8.59 -7.08 -9.01
N LEU A 2 7.73 -6.49 -8.18
CA LEU A 2 6.91 -5.35 -8.57
C LEU A 2 7.84 -4.15 -8.84
N SER A 3 7.76 -3.57 -10.04
CA SER A 3 8.57 -2.39 -10.39
C SER A 3 8.01 -1.13 -9.72
N LEU A 4 8.85 -0.10 -9.54
CA LEU A 4 8.43 1.18 -8.95
C LEU A 4 7.19 1.77 -9.67
N GLU A 5 7.18 1.74 -11.00
CA GLU A 5 6.05 2.22 -11.81
C GLU A 5 4.78 1.40 -11.58
N GLU A 6 4.91 0.07 -11.44
CA GLU A 6 3.78 -0.79 -11.11
C GLU A 6 3.26 -0.53 -9.70
N ALA A 7 4.13 -0.17 -8.77
CA ALA A 7 3.72 0.21 -7.42
C ALA A 7 2.89 1.51 -7.43
N TYR A 8 3.31 2.53 -8.19
CA TYR A 8 2.52 3.75 -8.38
C TYR A 8 1.16 3.45 -9.03
N ARG A 9 1.13 2.64 -10.10
CA ARG A 9 -0.12 2.22 -10.74
C ARG A 9 -1.01 1.41 -9.80
N THR A 10 -0.43 0.54 -8.99
CA THR A 10 -1.12 -0.26 -7.98
C THR A 10 -1.77 0.62 -6.92
N LEU A 11 -1.15 1.76 -6.56
CA LEU A 11 -1.76 2.77 -5.69
C LEU A 11 -2.73 3.70 -6.43
N GLY A 12 -2.73 3.71 -7.76
CA GLY A 12 -3.58 4.57 -8.58
C GLY A 12 -3.06 6.01 -8.66
N VAL A 13 -1.75 6.19 -8.52
CA VAL A 13 -1.07 7.48 -8.63
C VAL A 13 -0.11 7.47 -9.82
N SER A 14 0.23 8.65 -10.31
CA SER A 14 1.14 8.81 -11.45
C SER A 14 2.55 8.29 -11.13
N PRO A 15 3.27 7.71 -12.11
CA PRO A 15 4.67 7.37 -11.95
C PRO A 15 5.47 8.65 -11.68
N GLY A 16 6.11 8.73 -10.51
CA GLY A 16 6.80 9.95 -10.06
C GLY A 16 5.97 10.87 -9.16
N ALA A 17 4.77 10.45 -8.75
CA ALA A 17 3.94 11.20 -7.79
C ALA A 17 4.70 11.53 -6.50
N SER A 18 4.33 12.65 -5.88
CA SER A 18 4.95 13.11 -4.64
C SER A 18 4.64 12.15 -3.48
N TRP A 19 5.51 12.14 -2.47
CA TRP A 19 5.34 11.22 -1.33
C TRP A 19 4.00 11.43 -0.61
N GLU A 20 3.51 12.66 -0.60
CA GLU A 20 2.20 13.03 -0.08
C GLU A 20 1.05 12.38 -0.86
N GLU A 21 1.12 12.37 -2.19
CA GLU A 21 0.13 11.72 -3.04
C GLU A 21 0.13 10.20 -2.84
N VAL A 22 1.32 9.59 -2.77
CA VAL A 22 1.49 8.17 -2.48
C VAL A 22 0.89 7.81 -1.13
N LYS A 23 1.20 8.57 -0.08
CA LYS A 23 0.65 8.38 1.27
C LYS A 23 -0.87 8.55 1.30
N LYS A 24 -1.39 9.56 0.59
CA LYS A 24 -2.83 9.84 0.52
C LYS A 24 -3.56 8.65 -0.13
N ALA A 25 -3.12 8.22 -1.31
CA ALA A 25 -3.70 7.08 -2.01
C ALA A 25 -3.60 5.78 -1.20
N TYR A 26 -2.46 5.53 -0.55
CA TYR A 26 -2.28 4.39 0.35
C TYR A 26 -3.28 4.44 1.52
N LYS A 27 -3.41 5.59 2.20
CA LYS A 27 -4.33 5.76 3.33
C LYS A 27 -5.78 5.55 2.91
N GLU A 28 -6.18 6.03 1.73
CA GLU A 28 -7.52 5.81 1.19
C GLU A 28 -7.79 4.32 0.93
N LYS A 29 -6.81 3.57 0.42
CA LYS A 29 -6.95 2.12 0.19
C LYS A 29 -6.97 1.31 1.48
N ILE A 30 -6.10 1.64 2.44
CA ILE A 30 -6.11 1.03 3.77
C ILE A 30 -7.42 1.32 4.49
N SER A 31 -7.97 2.53 4.38
CA SER A 31 -9.25 2.88 4.99
C SER A 31 -10.44 2.09 4.43
N LYS A 32 -10.29 1.53 3.21
CA LYS A 32 -11.26 0.60 2.60
C LYS A 32 -11.06 -0.84 3.08
N CYS A 33 -9.81 -1.27 3.29
CA CYS A 33 -9.45 -2.61 3.75
C CYS A 33 -9.12 -2.66 5.25
N HIS A 34 -9.56 -1.67 6.04
CA HIS A 34 -9.07 -1.51 7.41
C HIS A 34 -9.56 -2.69 8.26
N PRO A 35 -8.67 -3.35 9.05
CA PRO A 35 -9.03 -4.51 9.85
C PRO A 35 -10.25 -4.22 10.74
N ASP A 36 -10.32 -3.04 11.36
CA ASP A 36 -11.48 -2.60 12.18
C ASP A 36 -12.83 -2.67 11.45
N LYS A 37 -12.86 -2.37 10.14
CA LYS A 37 -14.08 -2.44 9.32
C LYS A 37 -14.44 -3.86 8.90
N VAL A 38 -13.50 -4.79 8.96
CA VAL A 38 -13.73 -6.20 8.65
C VAL A 38 -13.70 -7.08 9.90
N SER A 39 -13.35 -6.53 11.07
CA SER A 39 -13.26 -7.24 12.34
C SER A 39 -14.60 -7.84 12.77
N HIS A 40 -15.71 -7.27 12.30
CA HIS A 40 -17.06 -7.80 12.51
C HIS A 40 -17.53 -8.73 11.38
N LEU A 41 -16.72 -8.94 10.35
CA LEU A 41 -17.01 -9.81 9.20
C LEU A 41 -16.37 -11.19 9.39
N SER A 42 -16.75 -12.13 8.52
CA SER A 42 -16.23 -13.50 8.51
C SER A 42 -14.71 -13.56 8.39
N GLU A 43 -14.10 -14.63 8.91
CA GLU A 43 -12.65 -14.87 8.88
C GLU A 43 -12.05 -14.73 7.47
N GLU A 44 -12.76 -15.21 6.44
CA GLU A 44 -12.32 -15.05 5.03
C GLU A 44 -12.17 -13.58 4.60
N LEU A 45 -13.07 -12.71 5.05
CA LEU A 45 -13.00 -11.27 4.74
C LEU A 45 -11.92 -10.57 5.56
N GLN A 46 -11.69 -11.02 6.79
CA GLN A 46 -10.56 -10.56 7.61
C GLN A 46 -9.22 -10.93 6.97
N ASP A 47 -9.09 -12.16 6.50
CA ASP A 47 -7.88 -12.66 5.84
C ASP A 47 -7.62 -11.92 4.51
N LYS A 48 -8.65 -11.75 3.67
CA LYS A 48 -8.56 -10.95 2.45
C LYS A 48 -8.15 -9.50 2.74
N ALA A 49 -8.72 -8.87 3.77
CA ALA A 49 -8.34 -7.51 4.14
C ALA A 49 -6.90 -7.41 4.65
N ARG A 50 -6.43 -8.43 5.39
CA ARG A 50 -5.04 -8.55 5.83
C ARG A 50 -4.10 -8.70 4.65
N GLU A 51 -4.42 -9.57 3.69
CA GLU A 51 -3.63 -9.77 2.47
C GLU A 51 -3.54 -8.48 1.65
N LEU A 52 -4.69 -7.81 1.43
CA LEU A 52 -4.73 -6.53 0.71
C LEU A 52 -3.91 -5.45 1.43
N THR A 53 -4.02 -5.38 2.75
CA THR A 53 -3.24 -4.46 3.58
C THR A 53 -1.74 -4.74 3.47
N GLN A 54 -1.34 -6.00 3.54
CA GLN A 54 0.05 -6.42 3.40
C GLN A 54 0.59 -6.03 2.02
N ARG A 55 -0.15 -6.33 0.95
CA ARG A 55 0.21 -5.95 -0.42
C ARG A 55 0.36 -4.44 -0.61
N LEU A 56 -0.51 -3.64 0.01
CA LEU A 56 -0.40 -2.18 0.00
C LEU A 56 0.86 -1.70 0.73
N ASN A 57 1.22 -2.34 1.84
CA ASN A 57 2.45 -2.04 2.57
C ASN A 57 3.70 -2.36 1.74
N GLU A 58 3.75 -3.52 1.09
CA GLU A 58 4.84 -3.91 0.19
C GLU A 58 4.97 -2.92 -0.98
N THR A 59 3.84 -2.54 -1.58
CA THR A 59 3.79 -1.53 -2.64
C THR A 59 4.39 -0.20 -2.18
N LEU A 60 4.03 0.24 -0.98
CA LEU A 60 4.55 1.47 -0.38
C LEU A 60 6.04 1.36 -0.06
N ASP A 61 6.49 0.20 0.42
CA ASP A 61 7.89 -0.07 0.75
C ASP A 61 8.78 -0.01 -0.49
N ILE A 62 8.34 -0.61 -1.60
CA ILE A 62 9.04 -0.52 -2.90
C ILE A 62 9.22 0.93 -3.32
N ILE A 63 8.18 1.76 -3.17
CA ILE A 63 8.25 3.20 -3.50
C ILE A 63 9.25 3.92 -2.59
N LYS A 64 9.21 3.67 -1.27
CA LYS A 64 10.17 4.24 -0.32
C LYS A 64 11.60 3.83 -0.66
N SER A 65 11.81 2.53 -0.86
CA SER A 65 13.09 1.91 -1.16
C SER A 65 13.68 2.45 -2.47
N SER A 66 12.86 2.61 -3.51
CA SER A 66 13.32 3.11 -4.81
C SER A 66 13.64 4.60 -4.80
N ARG A 67 13.04 5.38 -3.89
CA ARG A 67 13.31 6.82 -3.74
C ARG A 67 14.58 7.13 -2.93
N GLY A 68 15.38 6.12 -2.60
CA GLY A 68 16.61 6.30 -1.83
C GLY A 68 16.38 6.55 -0.34
N MET A 69 15.18 6.30 0.20
CA MET A 69 14.91 6.33 1.64
C MET A 69 15.34 5.03 2.35
N ARG A 70 16.15 4.18 1.71
CA ARG A 70 16.99 3.23 2.45
C ARG A 70 18.14 4.03 3.08
N SER A 71 17.93 4.52 4.29
CA SER A 71 19.04 4.57 5.22
C SER A 71 19.52 3.14 5.35
N GLN A 72 20.66 2.82 4.75
CA GLN A 72 21.41 1.65 5.18
C GLN A 72 21.67 1.79 6.68
N HIS A 73 21.22 0.81 7.45
CA HIS A 73 21.94 0.27 8.60
C HIS A 73 21.39 -1.12 8.89
#